data_AF-A0AAW2U173-F1
#
_entry.id   AF-A0AAW2U173-F1
#
_cell.length_a   1.000
_cell.length_b   1.000
_cell.length_c   1.000
_cell.angle_alpha   90.00
_cell.angle_beta   90.00
_cell.angle_gamma   90.00
#
_symmetry.space_group_name_H-M   'P 1'
#
loop_
_entity.id
_entity.type
_entity.pdbx_description
1 polymer ?
#
loop_
_entity_poly.entity_id
_entity_poly.type
_entity_poly.pdbx_seq_one_letter_code
_entity_poly.pdbx_strand_id
1 'polypeptide(L)'
;MAIKIIEQQQQPSVGLSRVAVSDTHGEDSPYFAGWKAYDQDPYDEVSNPSGVIQMGLAENQVSFDLLEKYLEEHPEATNNGSSTTASGFRENALFKIIMDSNLSER
;
A
#
# COMPACT_ATOMS: atom_id res chain seq x y z
N MET A 1 50.39 36.04 0.91
CA MET A 1 49.77 34.72 0.65
C MET A 1 48.64 34.55 1.65
N ALA A 2 47.40 34.36 1.19
CA ALA A 2 46.25 34.14 2.07
C ALA A 2 45.85 32.66 1.97
N ILE A 3 45.90 31.95 3.09
CA ILE A 3 45.46 30.55 3.18
C ILE A 3 43.96 30.60 3.44
N LYS A 4 43.16 30.24 2.43
CA LYS A 4 41.71 30.01 2.62
C LYS A 4 41.54 28.66 3.31
N ILE A 5 41.04 28.70 4.54
CA ILE A 5 40.51 27.51 5.22
C ILE A 5 39.18 27.19 4.57
N ILE A 6 39.12 26.06 3.87
CA ILE A 6 37.87 25.52 3.33
C ILE A 6 37.23 24.73 4.47
N GLU A 7 36.24 25.31 5.13
CA GLU A 7 35.34 24.56 6.00
C GLU A 7 34.59 23.54 5.15
N GLN A 8 34.87 22.26 5.34
CA GLN A 8 34.05 21.20 4.78
C GLN A 8 32.75 21.15 5.58
N GLN A 9 31.67 21.68 5.01
CA GLN A 9 30.34 21.53 5.57
C GLN A 9 30.00 20.03 5.58
N GLN A 10 30.06 19.43 6.76
CA GLN A 10 29.66 18.06 6.99
C GLN A 10 28.16 17.97 6.70
N GLN A 11 27.77 17.28 5.62
CA GLN A 11 26.36 17.07 5.32
C GLN A 11 25.70 16.39 6.53
N PRO A 12 24.56 16.90 7.04
CA PRO A 12 23.88 16.26 8.13
C PRO A 12 23.41 14.88 7.66
N SER A 13 23.96 13.81 8.23
CA SER A 13 23.40 12.48 8.07
C SER A 13 22.02 12.51 8.71
N VAL A 14 20.97 12.51 7.90
CA VAL A 14 19.60 12.48 8.39
C VAL A 14 19.39 11.10 9.01
N GLY A 15 19.48 11.02 10.33
CA GLY A 15 19.24 9.78 11.08
C GLY A 15 17.75 9.46 11.11
N LEU A 16 17.41 8.19 10.90
CA LEU A 16 16.03 7.72 11.08
C LEU A 16 15.63 7.82 12.57
N SER A 17 14.33 7.98 12.81
CA SER A 17 13.81 7.97 14.18
C SER A 17 13.97 6.59 14.81
N ARG A 18 14.03 6.52 16.14
CA ARG A 18 14.09 5.25 16.88
C ARG A 18 12.92 4.32 16.55
N VAL A 19 11.76 4.87 16.22
CA VAL A 19 10.56 4.10 15.83
C VAL A 19 10.76 3.49 14.43
N ALA A 20 11.33 4.25 13.50
CA ALA A 20 11.58 3.77 12.14
C ALA A 20 12.62 2.63 12.09
N VAL A 21 13.53 2.57 13.06
CA VAL A 21 14.55 1.48 13.17
C VAL A 21 14.19 0.41 14.19
N SER A 22 12.98 0.41 14.77
CA SER A 22 12.59 -0.58 15.78
C SER A 22 11.86 -1.78 15.18
N ASP A 23 12.06 -2.96 15.77
CA ASP A 23 11.44 -4.22 15.35
C ASP A 23 9.95 -4.35 15.77
N THR A 24 9.26 -3.23 16.02
CA THR A 24 7.86 -3.22 16.46
C THR A 24 6.86 -3.51 15.34
N HIS A 25 7.33 -3.66 14.10
CA HIS A 25 6.50 -3.89 12.91
C HIS A 25 5.79 -5.24 12.93
N GLY A 26 6.21 -6.17 13.81
CA GLY A 26 5.45 -7.38 14.13
C GLY A 26 5.37 -8.41 13.01
N GLU A 27 5.98 -8.15 11.85
CA GLU A 27 6.01 -9.04 10.68
C GLU A 27 6.57 -10.44 11.00
N ASP A 28 7.45 -10.55 11.99
CA ASP A 28 8.01 -11.82 12.49
C ASP A 28 7.09 -12.54 13.50
N SER A 29 5.99 -11.92 13.90
CA SER A 29 5.05 -12.53 14.83
C SER A 29 4.32 -13.71 14.18
N PRO A 30 4.08 -14.80 14.93
CA PRO A 30 3.29 -15.95 14.46
C PRO A 30 1.89 -15.58 13.95
N TYR A 31 1.33 -14.46 14.42
CA TYR A 31 0.02 -13.96 13.98
C TYR A 31 -0.03 -13.65 12.47
N PHE A 32 1.10 -13.33 11.83
CA PHE A 32 1.16 -13.04 10.39
C PHE A 32 1.39 -14.29 9.52
N ALA A 33 1.53 -15.48 10.11
CA ALA A 33 1.77 -16.71 9.36
C ALA A 33 0.68 -17.00 8.31
N GLY A 34 -0.59 -16.76 8.66
CA GLY A 34 -1.71 -16.92 7.72
C GLY A 34 -1.67 -15.91 6.57
N TRP A 35 -1.25 -14.68 6.85
CA TRP A 35 -1.08 -13.65 5.82
C TRP A 35 0.04 -14.01 4.84
N LYS A 36 1.20 -14.47 5.36
CA LYS A 36 2.33 -14.93 4.53
C LYS A 36 1.95 -16.14 3.68
N ALA A 37 1.14 -17.06 4.21
CA ALA A 37 0.66 -18.21 3.44
C ALA A 37 -0.26 -17.79 2.29
N TYR A 38 -1.15 -16.83 2.52
CA TYR A 38 -1.97 -16.24 1.45
C TYR A 38 -1.14 -15.51 0.39
N ASP A 39 -0.14 -14.73 0.79
CA ASP A 39 0.75 -13.99 -0.13
C ASP A 39 1.57 -14.93 -1.03
N GLN A 40 1.95 -16.10 -0.52
CA GLN A 40 2.74 -17.09 -1.26
C GLN A 40 1.92 -18.01 -2.15
N ASP A 41 0.69 -18.34 -1.76
CA ASP A 41 -0.17 -19.30 -2.47
C ASP A 41 -1.63 -18.80 -2.50
N PRO A 42 -1.92 -17.70 -3.20
CA PRO A 42 -3.26 -17.14 -3.25
C PRO A 42 -4.19 -18.03 -4.07
N TYR A 43 -5.42 -18.23 -3.58
CA TYR A 43 -6.47 -18.90 -4.33
C TYR A 43 -6.82 -18.13 -5.61
N ASP A 44 -6.98 -18.87 -6.71
CA ASP A 44 -7.61 -18.39 -7.94
C ASP A 44 -8.47 -19.50 -8.54
N GLU A 45 -9.70 -19.19 -8.93
CA GLU A 45 -10.67 -20.20 -9.37
C GLU A 45 -10.20 -21.02 -10.58
N VAL A 46 -9.40 -20.40 -11.46
CA VAL A 46 -8.97 -21.02 -12.73
C VAL A 46 -7.53 -21.53 -12.65
N SER A 47 -6.62 -20.69 -12.15
CA SER A 47 -5.17 -20.93 -12.17
C SER A 47 -4.65 -21.56 -10.88
N ASN A 48 -5.33 -21.42 -9.74
CA ASN A 48 -4.91 -22.01 -8.48
C ASN A 48 -6.08 -22.32 -7.52
N PRO A 49 -6.97 -23.28 -7.86
CA PRO A 49 -8.13 -23.60 -7.03
C PRO A 49 -7.78 -24.27 -5.69
N SER A 50 -6.52 -24.66 -5.51
CA SER A 50 -5.99 -25.20 -4.24
C SER A 50 -5.38 -24.15 -3.33
N GLY A 51 -5.23 -22.90 -3.80
CA GLY A 51 -4.61 -21.84 -3.02
C GLY A 51 -5.41 -21.44 -1.78
N VAL A 52 -4.79 -20.60 -0.96
CA VAL A 52 -5.35 -20.06 0.28
C VAL A 52 -6.39 -18.99 -0.04
N ILE A 53 -7.60 -19.15 0.48
CA ILE A 53 -8.69 -18.17 0.35
C ILE A 53 -8.56 -17.11 1.43
N GLN A 54 -8.56 -15.83 1.04
CA GLN A 54 -8.49 -14.72 1.98
C GLN A 54 -9.81 -14.54 2.75
N MET A 55 -9.78 -14.86 4.04
CA MET A 55 -10.90 -14.64 4.98
C MET A 55 -10.48 -13.78 6.19
N GLY A 56 -9.24 -13.31 6.24
CA GLY A 56 -8.69 -12.57 7.38
C GLY A 56 -8.95 -11.06 7.35
N LEU A 57 -9.34 -10.50 6.21
CA LEU A 57 -9.64 -9.08 6.06
C LEU A 57 -11.13 -8.81 6.23
N ALA A 58 -11.45 -7.79 7.03
CA ALA A 58 -12.79 -7.23 7.10
C ALA A 58 -13.02 -6.23 5.95
N GLU A 59 -13.12 -6.74 4.73
CA GLU A 59 -13.36 -5.94 3.52
C GLU A 59 -14.81 -6.09 3.01
N ASN A 60 -15.41 -5.00 2.52
CA ASN A 60 -16.70 -5.03 1.84
C ASN A 60 -16.53 -4.76 0.33
N GLN A 61 -16.64 -5.82 -0.47
CA GLN A 61 -16.60 -5.73 -1.94
C GLN A 61 -18.00 -5.71 -2.58
N VAL A 62 -19.06 -5.99 -1.81
CA VAL A 62 -20.42 -6.20 -2.33
C VAL A 62 -21.08 -4.91 -2.81
N SER A 63 -20.58 -3.74 -2.38
CA SER A 63 -21.17 -2.43 -2.71
C SER A 63 -20.41 -1.68 -3.80
N PHE A 64 -19.40 -2.30 -4.44
CA PHE A 64 -18.61 -1.62 -5.46
C PHE A 64 -19.37 -1.39 -6.76
N ASP A 65 -20.26 -2.29 -7.15
CA ASP A 65 -21.13 -2.13 -8.31
C ASP A 65 -21.99 -0.86 -8.23
N LEU A 66 -22.54 -0.56 -7.05
CA LEU A 66 -23.32 0.64 -6.80
C LEU A 66 -22.49 1.91 -6.97
N LEU A 67 -21.26 1.89 -6.48
CA LEU A 67 -20.37 3.04 -6.56
C LEU A 67 -19.83 3.23 -7.98
N GLU A 68 -19.43 2.16 -8.66
CA GLU A 68 -19.01 2.20 -10.06
C GLU A 68 -20.13 2.77 -10.94
N LYS A 69 -21.37 2.27 -10.78
CA LYS A 69 -22.54 2.79 -11.50
C LYS A 69 -22.80 4.27 -11.20
N TYR A 70 -22.71 4.68 -9.93
CA TYR A 70 -22.90 6.08 -9.57
C TYR A 70 -21.85 6.98 -10.23
N LEU A 71 -20.58 6.57 -10.26
CA LEU A 71 -19.50 7.32 -10.89
C LEU A 71 -19.63 7.39 -12.42
N GLU A 72 -20.20 6.36 -13.05
CA GLU A 72 -20.53 6.39 -14.49
C GLU A 72 -21.66 7.36 -14.82
N GLU A 73 -22.69 7.43 -13.97
CA GLU A 73 -23.85 8.32 -14.16
C GLU A 73 -23.56 9.79 -13.81
N HIS A 74 -22.54 10.03 -12.96
CA HIS A 74 -22.15 11.35 -12.45
C HIS A 74 -20.67 11.67 -12.74
N PRO A 75 -20.28 11.91 -14.00
CA PRO A 75 -18.89 12.21 -14.36
C PRO A 75 -18.35 13.46 -13.67
N GLU A 76 -19.20 14.42 -13.30
CA GLU A 76 -18.84 15.59 -12.49
C GLU A 76 -18.32 15.22 -11.09
N ALA A 77 -18.78 14.10 -10.51
CA ALA A 77 -18.32 13.63 -9.20
C ALA A 77 -16.88 13.09 -9.25
N THR A 78 -16.37 12.75 -10.45
CA THR A 78 -14.97 12.35 -10.68
C THR A 78 -14.05 13.52 -11.01
N ASN A 79 -14.57 14.74 -11.21
CA ASN A 79 -13.78 15.90 -11.62
C ASN A 79 -13.03 16.56 -10.45
N ASN A 80 -12.11 15.80 -9.85
CA ASN A 80 -11.08 16.31 -8.95
C ASN A 80 -9.71 16.16 -9.63
N GLY A 81 -9.53 16.78 -10.81
CA GLY A 81 -8.22 17.02 -11.45
C GLY A 81 -7.38 15.80 -11.85
N SER A 82 -7.85 14.58 -11.61
CA SER A 82 -7.21 13.33 -12.03
C SER A 82 -8.23 12.56 -12.87
N SER A 83 -7.81 12.09 -14.04
CA SER A 83 -8.59 11.31 -15.01
C SER A 83 -8.93 9.90 -14.50
N THR A 84 -9.44 9.82 -13.28
CA THR A 84 -9.75 8.59 -12.58
C THR A 84 -11.12 8.15 -13.08
N THR A 85 -11.13 7.44 -14.21
CA THR A 85 -12.25 6.57 -14.60
C THR A 85 -12.61 5.66 -13.42
N ALA A 86 -13.81 5.07 -13.38
CA ALA A 86 -14.26 4.16 -12.31
C ALA A 86 -13.18 3.13 -11.88
N SER A 87 -12.32 2.71 -12.81
CA SER A 87 -11.14 1.86 -12.57
C SER A 87 -10.14 2.39 -11.53
N GLY A 88 -9.90 3.70 -11.47
CA GLY A 88 -8.91 4.27 -10.55
C GLY A 88 -9.45 4.52 -9.14
N PHE A 89 -10.77 4.52 -8.92
CA PHE A 89 -11.34 4.43 -7.57
C PHE A 89 -11.04 3.06 -6.96
N ARG A 90 -11.21 1.99 -7.75
CA ARG A 90 -10.94 0.62 -7.32
C ARG A 90 -9.47 0.45 -6.92
N GLU A 91 -8.55 1.03 -7.69
CA GLU A 91 -7.13 1.07 -7.32
C GLU A 91 -6.90 1.87 -6.03
N ASN A 92 -7.45 3.08 -5.90
CA ASN A 92 -7.22 3.93 -4.72
C ASN A 92 -7.87 3.39 -3.42
N ALA A 93 -9.07 2.80 -3.52
CA ALA A 93 -9.81 2.26 -2.39
C ALA A 93 -9.24 0.92 -1.90
N LEU A 94 -8.76 0.06 -2.81
CA LEU A 94 -8.09 -1.19 -2.46
C LEU A 94 -6.68 -0.97 -1.90
N PHE A 95 -5.95 0.03 -2.42
CA PHE A 95 -4.60 0.35 -1.92
C PHE A 95 -4.60 0.72 -0.42
N LYS A 96 -5.72 1.23 0.13
CA LYS A 96 -5.73 1.79 1.49
C LYS A 96 -5.93 0.80 2.63
N ILE A 97 -6.29 -0.46 2.34
CA ILE A 97 -6.44 -1.49 3.39
C ILE A 97 -5.13 -2.29 3.57
N ILE A 98 -4.22 -2.29 2.57
CA ILE A 98 -3.05 -3.19 2.57
C ILE A 98 -1.69 -2.47 2.41
N MET A 99 -1.61 -1.22 1.90
CA MET A 99 -0.32 -0.69 1.41
C MET A 99 0.54 0.14 2.38
N ASP A 100 0.28 0.14 3.68
CA ASP A 100 1.20 0.78 4.64
C ASP A 100 2.37 -0.14 5.10
N SER A 101 2.61 -1.27 4.43
CA SER A 101 3.75 -2.16 4.73
C SER A 101 4.84 -2.23 3.66
N ASN A 102 4.67 -1.67 2.45
CA ASN A 102 5.65 -1.88 1.37
C ASN A 102 5.91 -0.69 0.43
N LEU A 103 5.59 0.54 0.84
CA LEU A 103 6.04 1.74 0.12
C LEU A 103 7.34 2.32 0.72
N SER A 104 8.38 1.50 0.81
CA SER A 104 9.76 1.96 1.06
C SER A 104 10.81 1.38 0.11
N GLU A 105 10.43 0.52 -0.84
CA GLU A 105 11.36 -0.03 -1.83
C GLU A 105 10.82 0.10 -3.26
N ARG A 106 10.63 1.33 -3.73
CA ARG A 106 10.82 1.76 -5.14
C ARG A 106 11.23 3.21 -5.22
#